data_AF-A0A1R0ZTI6-F1
#
_entry.id   AF-A0A1R0ZTI6-F1
#
_cell.length_a   1.000
_cell.length_b   1.000
_cell.length_c   1.000
_cell.angle_alpha   90.00
_cell.angle_beta   90.00
_cell.angle_gamma   90.00
#
_symmetry.space_group_name_H-M   'P 1'
#
loop_
_entity.id
_entity.type
_entity.pdbx_description
1 polymer ?
#
loop_
_entity_poly.entity_id
_entity_poly.type
_entity_poly.pdbx_seq_one_letter_code
_entity_poly.pdbx_strand_id
1 'polypeptide(L)'
;HDSNSWSISQVCQHLYKTEELYVVAIKRGLKGKEDSIIENKPLEFLLDRSRKLEAPDIAKPTDEIIEYQEIVEKLHHSREKLTELLHSLEDPSVLSRRQFTHPVFKEMLLIEWVKSLYLHEQRHIKQINEIIEG
;
A
#
# COMPACT_ATOMS: atom_id res chain seq x y z
N HIS A 1 -24.51 9.41 5.58
CA HIS A 1 -23.05 9.44 5.53
C HIS A 1 -22.48 9.11 6.89
N ASP A 2 -21.69 8.05 6.98
CA ASP A 2 -20.89 7.76 8.18
C ASP A 2 -19.85 8.89 8.34
N SER A 3 -19.75 9.49 9.52
CA SER A 3 -18.83 10.61 9.82
C SER A 3 -17.35 10.24 9.72
N ASN A 4 -17.04 8.96 9.44
CA ASN A 4 -15.70 8.41 9.27
C ASN A 4 -15.36 8.01 7.82
N SER A 5 -16.21 8.34 6.83
CA SER A 5 -15.92 8.02 5.43
C SER A 5 -15.01 9.07 4.79
N TRP A 6 -13.85 8.64 4.28
CA TRP A 6 -12.97 9.48 3.46
C TRP A 6 -13.63 9.93 2.16
N SER A 7 -13.37 11.16 1.74
CA SER A 7 -13.67 11.62 0.38
C SER A 7 -12.80 10.89 -0.66
N ILE A 8 -13.16 10.96 -1.94
CA ILE A 8 -12.34 10.37 -3.04
C ILE A 8 -10.92 10.94 -3.01
N SER A 9 -10.77 12.26 -2.79
CA SER A 9 -9.45 12.89 -2.65
C SER A 9 -8.66 12.29 -1.49
N GLN A 10 -9.29 12.09 -0.33
CA GLN A 10 -8.65 11.46 0.83
C GLN A 10 -8.30 9.98 0.59
N VAL A 11 -9.12 9.24 -0.17
CA VAL A 11 -8.76 7.88 -0.59
C VAL A 11 -7.51 7.90 -1.47
N CYS A 12 -7.44 8.79 -2.45
CA CYS A 12 -6.26 8.93 -3.30
C CYS A 12 -5.02 9.37 -2.51
N GLN A 13 -5.18 10.26 -1.52
CA GLN A 13 -4.10 10.62 -0.60
C GLN A 13 -3.54 9.43 0.15
N HIS A 14 -4.42 8.59 0.68
CA HIS A 14 -4.02 7.38 1.36
C HIS A 14 -3.26 6.43 0.43
N LEU A 15 -3.69 6.30 -0.83
CA LEU A 15 -3.06 5.42 -1.81
C LEU A 15 -1.61 5.83 -2.11
N TYR A 16 -1.35 7.07 -2.54
CA TYR A 16 0.03 7.46 -2.87
C TYR A 16 0.93 7.45 -1.63
N LYS A 17 0.44 7.87 -0.45
CA LYS A 17 1.21 7.82 0.81
C LYS A 17 1.59 6.39 1.16
N THR A 18 0.65 5.45 1.01
CA THR A 18 0.88 4.03 1.30
C THR A 18 1.91 3.44 0.35
N GLU A 19 1.82 3.71 -0.95
CA GLU A 19 2.79 3.21 -1.93
C GLU A 19 4.20 3.77 -1.69
N GLU A 20 4.35 5.05 -1.34
CA GLU A 20 5.65 5.63 -0.96
C GLU A 20 6.25 4.96 0.29
N LEU A 21 5.43 4.65 1.29
CA LEU A 21 5.87 3.90 2.47
C LEU A 21 6.29 2.47 2.12
N TYR A 22 5.61 1.84 1.16
CA TYR A 22 5.96 0.50 0.68
C TYR A 22 7.32 0.52 -0.04
N VAL A 23 7.59 1.54 -0.86
CA VAL A 23 8.92 1.73 -1.48
C VAL A 23 10.01 1.79 -0.41
N VAL A 24 9.79 2.55 0.67
CA VAL A 24 10.75 2.65 1.78
C VAL A 24 10.91 1.31 2.51
N ALA A 25 9.80 0.63 2.80
CA ALA A 25 9.81 -0.66 3.51
C ALA A 25 10.52 -1.75 2.70
N ILE A 26 10.22 -1.87 1.41
CA ILE A 26 10.87 -2.84 0.51
C ILE A 26 12.36 -2.53 0.42
N LYS A 27 12.76 -1.27 0.20
CA LYS A 27 14.19 -0.87 0.21
C LYS A 27 14.89 -1.23 1.53
N ARG A 28 14.21 -1.12 2.67
CA ARG A 28 14.78 -1.49 3.97
C ARG A 28 14.91 -3.01 4.12
N GLY A 29 13.88 -3.78 3.76
CA GLY A 29 13.94 -5.25 3.83
C GLY A 29 14.98 -5.85 2.90
N LEU A 30 15.21 -5.25 1.72
CA LEU A 30 16.24 -5.68 0.77
C LEU A 30 17.67 -5.53 1.31
N LYS A 31 17.89 -4.64 2.30
CA LYS A 31 19.19 -4.51 2.98
C LYS A 31 19.48 -5.66 3.95
N GLY A 32 18.47 -6.48 4.27
CA GLY A 32 18.66 -7.71 5.03
C GLY A 32 19.60 -8.66 4.29
N LYS A 33 20.43 -9.39 5.05
CA LYS A 33 21.39 -10.36 4.48
C LYS A 33 20.94 -11.81 4.62
N GLU A 34 20.09 -12.08 5.62
CA GLU A 34 19.62 -13.43 5.95
C GLU A 34 18.29 -13.71 5.31
N ASP A 35 18.15 -14.93 4.76
CA ASP A 35 16.90 -15.38 4.18
C ASP A 35 15.88 -15.58 5.30
N SER A 36 14.66 -15.11 5.09
CA SER A 36 13.58 -15.29 6.06
C SER A 36 13.05 -16.72 6.02
N ILE A 37 12.65 -17.20 7.20
CA ILE A 37 12.01 -18.51 7.41
C ILE A 37 10.51 -18.38 7.70
N ILE A 38 9.92 -17.17 7.58
CA ILE A 38 8.50 -16.98 7.85
C ILE A 38 7.63 -17.54 6.72
N GLU A 39 6.47 -18.05 7.10
CA GLU A 39 5.48 -18.55 6.15
C GLU A 39 4.75 -17.41 5.42
N ASN A 40 4.17 -17.75 4.26
CA ASN A 40 3.32 -16.81 3.56
C ASN A 40 2.05 -16.51 4.39
N LYS A 41 1.71 -15.22 4.49
CA LYS A 41 0.54 -14.65 5.12
C LYS A 41 -0.63 -14.62 4.11
N PRO A 42 -1.82 -15.11 4.50
CA PRO A 42 -3.02 -14.95 3.70
C PRO A 42 -3.47 -13.48 3.72
N LEU A 43 -3.64 -12.87 2.55
CA LEU A 43 -3.92 -11.44 2.40
C LEU A 43 -5.26 -11.16 1.73
N GLU A 44 -5.95 -12.18 1.24
CA GLU A 44 -7.21 -12.10 0.49
C GLU A 44 -8.31 -11.40 1.29
N PHE A 45 -8.23 -11.44 2.62
CA PHE A 45 -9.14 -10.72 3.50
C PHE A 45 -9.10 -9.19 3.32
N LEU A 46 -8.06 -8.62 2.71
CA LEU A 46 -7.99 -7.20 2.38
C LEU A 46 -9.13 -6.77 1.45
N LEU A 47 -9.65 -7.68 0.62
CA LEU A 47 -10.76 -7.40 -0.28
C LEU A 47 -12.11 -7.28 0.45
N ASP A 48 -12.22 -7.83 1.66
CA ASP A 48 -13.44 -7.77 2.45
C ASP A 48 -13.59 -6.38 3.12
N ARG A 49 -14.35 -5.50 2.48
CA ARG A 49 -14.67 -4.14 2.96
C ARG A 49 -15.44 -4.10 4.28
N SER A 50 -16.10 -5.19 4.69
CA SER A 50 -16.83 -5.25 5.97
C SER A 50 -15.87 -5.27 7.18
N ARG A 51 -14.63 -5.73 6.97
CA ARG A 51 -13.57 -5.71 7.97
C ARG A 51 -12.98 -4.31 8.07
N LYS A 52 -13.12 -3.67 9.22
CA LYS A 52 -12.49 -2.38 9.52
C LYS A 52 -10.99 -2.58 9.75
N LEU A 53 -10.18 -1.80 9.05
CA LEU A 53 -8.73 -1.73 9.21
C LEU A 53 -8.36 -0.28 9.43
N GLU A 54 -7.72 0.00 10.56
CA GLU A 54 -7.25 1.34 10.90
C GLU A 54 -5.91 1.62 10.20
N ALA A 55 -5.87 2.68 9.40
CA ALA A 55 -4.63 3.13 8.78
C ALA A 55 -3.68 3.70 9.86
N PRO A 56 -2.37 3.40 9.81
CA PRO A 56 -1.41 4.04 10.71
C PRO A 56 -1.34 5.55 10.42
N ASP A 57 -1.03 6.37 11.44
CA ASP A 57 -1.10 7.84 11.34
C ASP A 57 -0.31 8.41 10.15
N ILE A 58 0.86 7.84 9.85
CA ILE A 58 1.70 8.26 8.72
C ILE A 58 1.05 8.03 7.34
N ALA A 59 0.11 7.09 7.24
CA ALA A 59 -0.60 6.77 6.00
C ALA A 59 -1.98 7.44 5.95
N LYS A 60 -2.42 8.12 7.01
CA LYS A 60 -3.74 8.76 7.02
C LYS A 60 -3.78 9.95 6.04
N PRO A 61 -4.89 10.14 5.34
CA PRO A 61 -5.10 11.35 4.56
C PRO A 61 -5.32 12.56 5.49
N THR A 62 -5.20 13.76 4.92
CA THR A 62 -5.48 15.03 5.61
C THR A 62 -6.76 15.65 5.06
N ASP A 63 -7.24 16.72 5.69
CA ASP A 63 -8.33 17.56 5.16
C ASP A 63 -7.82 18.61 4.16
N GLU A 64 -6.57 18.46 3.69
CA GLU A 64 -5.98 19.35 2.70
C GLU A 64 -6.72 19.23 1.36
N ILE A 65 -7.08 20.39 0.83
CA ILE A 65 -7.69 20.50 -0.51
C ILE A 65 -6.55 20.50 -1.52
N ILE A 66 -6.41 19.39 -2.22
CA ILE A 66 -5.45 19.20 -3.31
C ILE A 66 -6.19 19.15 -4.64
N GLU A 67 -5.60 19.75 -5.67
CA GLU A 67 -6.20 19.75 -7.00
C GLU A 67 -6.16 18.36 -7.63
N TYR A 68 -7.13 18.09 -8.52
CA TYR A 68 -7.21 16.81 -9.24
C TYR A 68 -5.89 16.46 -9.94
N GLN A 69 -5.29 17.43 -10.64
CA GLN A 69 -4.06 17.21 -11.38
C GLN A 69 -2.90 16.82 -10.45
N GLU A 70 -2.79 17.49 -9.29
CA GLU A 70 -1.80 17.17 -8.28
C GLU A 70 -2.00 15.77 -7.68
N ILE A 71 -3.24 15.33 -7.45
CA ILE A 71 -3.54 13.96 -7.01
C ILE A 71 -3.01 12.93 -8.01
N VAL A 72 -3.33 13.13 -9.29
CA VAL A 72 -2.93 12.21 -10.37
C VAL A 72 -1.41 12.15 -10.49
N GLU A 73 -0.74 13.29 -10.41
CA GLU A 73 0.72 13.37 -10.44
C GLU A 73 1.37 12.65 -9.24
N LYS A 74 0.84 12.81 -8.03
CA LYS A 74 1.37 12.09 -6.85
C LYS A 74 1.17 10.58 -6.94
N LEU A 75 0.02 10.11 -7.46
CA LEU A 75 -0.22 8.68 -7.71
C LEU A 75 0.72 8.13 -8.79
N HIS A 76 0.96 8.89 -9.86
CA HIS A 76 1.90 8.48 -10.91
C HIS A 76 3.32 8.37 -10.36
N HIS A 77 3.76 9.40 -9.62
CA HIS A 77 5.09 9.47 -9.04
C HIS A 77 5.35 8.35 -8.02
N SER A 78 4.37 8.02 -7.17
CA SER A 78 4.51 6.89 -6.24
C SER A 78 4.65 5.57 -7.00
N ARG A 79 3.90 5.40 -8.09
CA ARG A 79 3.95 4.19 -8.93
C ARG A 79 5.28 4.08 -9.65
N GLU A 80 5.77 5.15 -10.24
CA GLU A 80 7.08 5.21 -10.90
C GLU A 80 8.20 4.77 -9.95
N LYS A 81 8.25 5.32 -8.73
CA LYS A 81 9.24 4.93 -7.71
C LYS A 81 9.18 3.44 -7.36
N LEU A 82 7.97 2.87 -7.25
CA LEU A 82 7.81 1.45 -6.98
C LEU A 82 8.28 0.61 -8.16
N THR A 83 7.86 0.96 -9.37
CA THR A 83 8.23 0.26 -10.60
C THR A 83 9.74 0.32 -10.84
N GLU A 84 10.38 1.47 -10.66
CA GLU A 84 11.83 1.64 -10.72
C GLU A 84 12.54 0.75 -9.70
N LEU A 85 12.07 0.72 -8.44
CA LEU A 85 12.64 -0.16 -7.42
C LEU A 85 12.55 -1.64 -7.83
N LEU A 86 11.37 -2.09 -8.27
CA LEU A 86 11.17 -3.49 -8.63
C LEU A 86 11.95 -3.89 -9.89
N HIS A 87 12.05 -3.01 -10.89
CA HIS A 87 12.85 -3.24 -12.10
C HIS A 87 14.36 -3.17 -11.84
N SER A 88 14.81 -2.50 -10.77
CA SER A 88 16.23 -2.45 -10.40
C SER A 88 16.75 -3.75 -9.77
N LEU A 89 15.88 -4.71 -9.47
CA LEU A 89 16.27 -5.97 -8.85
C LEU A 89 16.90 -6.92 -9.90
N GLU A 90 18.16 -7.29 -9.69
CA GLU A 90 18.83 -8.31 -10.52
C GLU A 90 18.16 -9.69 -10.39
N ASP A 91 17.74 -10.05 -9.17
CA ASP A 91 17.01 -11.28 -8.86
C ASP A 91 15.71 -10.96 -8.10
N PRO A 92 14.54 -10.96 -8.78
CA PRO A 92 13.25 -10.74 -8.13
C PRO A 92 12.87 -11.78 -7.06
N SER A 93 13.48 -12.98 -7.06
CA SER A 93 13.20 -14.01 -6.06
C SER A 93 13.60 -13.58 -4.65
N VAL A 94 14.49 -12.59 -4.52
CA VAL A 94 14.88 -11.98 -3.24
C VAL A 94 13.67 -11.45 -2.47
N LEU A 95 12.61 -11.03 -3.15
CA LEU A 95 11.38 -10.54 -2.52
C LEU A 95 10.67 -11.63 -1.71
N SER A 96 10.79 -12.89 -2.13
CA SER A 96 10.22 -14.05 -1.41
C SER A 96 11.13 -14.57 -0.30
N ARG A 97 12.34 -14.03 -0.17
CA ARG A 97 13.37 -14.47 0.79
C ARG A 97 13.75 -13.40 1.80
N ARG A 98 13.24 -12.18 1.67
CA ARG A 98 13.47 -11.07 2.60
C ARG A 98 12.16 -10.67 3.26
N GLN A 99 12.26 -10.12 4.45
CA GLN A 99 11.11 -9.67 5.23
C GLN A 99 11.29 -8.25 5.75
N PHE A 100 10.17 -7.61 6.07
CA PHE A 100 10.14 -6.36 6.82
C PHE A 100 8.85 -6.24 7.64
N THR A 101 8.90 -5.57 8.79
CA THR A 101 7.76 -5.45 9.71
C THR A 101 6.73 -4.44 9.20
N HIS A 102 5.52 -4.89 8.89
CA HIS A 102 4.38 -4.04 8.55
C HIS A 102 3.68 -3.54 9.83
N PRO A 103 3.26 -2.26 9.92
CA PRO A 103 2.61 -1.72 11.13
C PRO A 103 1.35 -2.49 11.54
N VAL A 104 0.53 -2.90 10.55
CA VAL A 104 -0.74 -3.61 10.76
C VAL A 104 -0.57 -5.12 10.76
N PHE A 105 0.22 -5.67 9.84
CA PHE A 105 0.25 -7.11 9.54
C PHE A 105 1.43 -7.83 10.20
N LYS A 106 2.28 -7.06 10.90
CA LYS A 106 3.52 -7.53 11.54
C LYS A 106 4.49 -8.05 10.48
N GLU A 107 5.35 -8.99 10.83
CA GLU A 107 6.35 -9.52 9.91
C GLU A 107 5.71 -10.15 8.67
N MET A 108 6.25 -9.77 7.51
CA MET A 108 5.82 -10.17 6.17
C MET A 108 6.99 -10.22 5.22
N LEU A 109 6.97 -11.18 4.29
CA LEU A 109 7.91 -11.25 3.18
C LEU A 109 7.70 -10.07 2.24
N LEU A 110 8.74 -9.60 1.56
CA LEU A 110 8.62 -8.45 0.66
C LEU A 110 7.70 -8.72 -0.53
N ILE A 111 7.59 -9.97 -0.98
CA ILE A 111 6.61 -10.35 -2.01
C ILE A 111 5.17 -10.12 -1.53
N GLU A 112 4.93 -10.20 -0.23
CA GLU A 112 3.62 -9.98 0.38
C GLU A 112 3.34 -8.51 0.60
N TRP A 113 4.38 -7.69 0.82
CA TRP A 113 4.25 -6.24 0.69
C TRP A 113 3.73 -5.91 -0.72
N VAL A 114 4.37 -6.41 -1.79
CA VAL A 114 3.91 -6.16 -3.17
C VAL A 114 2.48 -6.66 -3.40
N LYS A 115 2.15 -7.90 -2.98
CA LYS A 115 0.78 -8.44 -3.11
C LYS A 115 -0.25 -7.65 -2.32
N SER A 116 0.07 -7.24 -1.09
CA SER A 116 -0.86 -6.50 -0.23
C SER A 116 -1.17 -5.11 -0.80
N LEU A 117 -0.21 -4.47 -1.48
CA LEU A 117 -0.44 -3.20 -2.18
C LEU A 117 -1.48 -3.35 -3.28
N TYR A 118 -1.33 -4.37 -4.13
CA TYR A 118 -2.31 -4.66 -5.20
C TYR A 118 -3.72 -4.90 -4.64
N LEU A 119 -3.85 -5.67 -3.56
CA LEU A 119 -5.15 -5.94 -2.92
C LEU A 119 -5.72 -4.69 -2.23
N HIS A 120 -4.85 -3.87 -1.64
CA HIS A 120 -5.21 -2.60 -1.03
C HIS A 120 -5.74 -1.60 -2.06
N GLU A 121 -5.10 -1.49 -3.22
CA GLU A 121 -5.60 -0.68 -4.34
C GLU A 121 -6.98 -1.12 -4.79
N GLN A 122 -7.20 -2.43 -5.01
CA GLN A 122 -8.53 -2.94 -5.35
C GLN A 122 -9.59 -2.62 -4.29
N ARG A 123 -9.24 -2.77 -3.01
CA ARG A 123 -10.13 -2.42 -1.89
C ARG A 123 -10.56 -0.95 -1.98
N HIS A 124 -9.64 -0.05 -2.34
CA HIS A 124 -9.94 1.39 -2.41
C HIS A 124 -10.57 1.82 -3.73
N ILE A 125 -10.33 1.14 -4.85
CA ILE A 125 -11.11 1.30 -6.08
C ILE A 125 -12.58 1.01 -5.79
N LYS A 126 -12.86 -0.09 -5.07
CA LYS A 126 -14.23 -0.40 -4.65
C LYS A 126 -14.82 0.70 -3.75
N GLN A 127 -14.05 1.22 -2.80
CA GLN A 127 -14.49 2.35 -1.97
C GLN A 127 -14.81 3.60 -2.78
N ILE A 128 -14.02 3.92 -3.81
CA ILE A 128 -14.30 5.05 -4.71
C ILE A 128 -15.62 4.84 -5.46
N ASN A 129 -15.84 3.64 -6.01
CA ASN A 129 -17.10 3.32 -6.68
C ASN A 129 -18.30 3.42 -5.73
N GLU A 130 -18.17 2.93 -4.50
CA GLU A 130 -19.20 3.06 -3.45
C GLU A 130 -19.54 4.54 -3.15
N ILE A 131 -18.55 5.46 -3.21
CA ILE A 131 -18.76 6.90 -3.02
C ILE A 131 -19.42 7.55 -4.24
N ILE A 132 -19.16 7.05 -5.45
CA ILE A 132 -19.76 7.58 -6.70
C ILE A 132 -21.21 7.14 -6.85
N GLU A 133 -21.52 5.90 -6.45
CA GLU A 133 -22.85 5.29 -6.59
C GLU A 133 -23.83 5.70 -5.48
N GLY A 134 -23.31 6.09 -4.30
CA GLY A 134 -24.10 6.46 -3.12
C GLY A 134 -24.35 7.95 -2.98
#